data_AF-A0A7Y5ULC3-F1
#
_entry.id   AF-A0A7Y5ULC3-F1
#
_cell.length_a   1.000
_cell.length_b   1.000
_cell.length_c   1.000
_cell.angle_alpha   90.00
_cell.angle_beta   90.00
_cell.angle_gamma   90.00
#
_symmetry.space_group_name_H-M   'P 1'
#
loop_
_entity.id
_entity.type
_entity.pdbx_description
1 polymer ?
#
loop_
_entity_poly.entity_id
_entity_poly.type
_entity_poly.pdbx_seq_one_letter_code
_entity_poly.pdbx_strand_id
1 'polypeptide(L)'
;MNPARHAAWLLLALLTLLAVLPPAHPEARLFSDGWGATSYVDPAACVTTGDDRAAAGTLRPKRPAQAQWPDRIALAARYLSWGLLVPVLALAAVCHPRGIRRHATAVVFGLLGAAPAFYQWPLSPLFVSLRQSIAGAVVERFAVTEHGLAWIDGATLLLWLVGAALILGGSTYAAIRAVAHLTGLQWRSLARQLWPLAAVTVLLGSTMDTALYLRAEGVYGDRAWAAARAALLLLALGATAAAGSRTILAMVTLPVLNRVAATLLWLVPLALVGINGWLVHFHWTSRFHV
;
A
#
# COMPACT_ATOMS: atom_id res chain seq x y z
N MET A 1 20.01 -26.62 1.65
CA MET A 1 20.43 -25.20 1.64
C MET A 1 19.27 -24.32 2.12
N ASN A 2 19.55 -23.19 2.79
CA ASN A 2 18.52 -22.34 3.42
C ASN A 2 17.74 -21.51 2.35
N PRO A 3 16.41 -21.64 2.21
CA PRO A 3 15.62 -20.90 1.22
C PRO A 3 15.72 -19.38 1.41
N ALA A 4 15.89 -18.90 2.65
CA ALA A 4 16.11 -17.48 2.93
C ALA A 4 17.40 -16.94 2.30
N ARG A 5 18.44 -17.79 2.17
CA ARG A 5 19.72 -17.41 1.56
C ARG A 5 19.58 -17.23 0.04
N HIS A 6 18.77 -18.06 -0.62
CA HIS A 6 18.48 -17.90 -2.06
C HIS A 6 17.65 -16.64 -2.33
N ALA A 7 16.63 -16.38 -1.50
CA ALA A 7 15.86 -15.15 -1.59
C ALA A 7 16.73 -13.90 -1.44
N ALA A 8 17.67 -13.91 -0.49
CA ALA A 8 18.62 -12.82 -0.30
C ALA A 8 19.55 -12.63 -1.51
N TRP A 9 20.09 -13.72 -2.09
CA TRP A 9 20.93 -13.65 -3.28
C TRP A 9 20.16 -13.16 -4.52
N LEU A 10 18.92 -13.61 -4.71
CA LEU A 10 18.06 -13.13 -5.79
C LEU A 10 17.76 -11.64 -5.63
N LEU A 11 17.46 -11.19 -4.40
CA LEU A 11 17.20 -9.78 -4.12
C LEU A 11 18.44 -8.93 -4.39
N LEU A 12 19.62 -9.38 -3.96
CA LEU A 12 20.89 -8.70 -4.21
C LEU A 12 21.21 -8.63 -5.72
N ALA A 13 21.06 -9.73 -6.44
CA ALA A 13 21.28 -9.79 -7.89
C ALA A 13 20.34 -8.83 -8.63
N LEU A 14 19.07 -8.78 -8.21
CA LEU A 14 18.07 -7.87 -8.76
C LEU A 14 18.42 -6.40 -8.48
N LEU A 15 18.75 -6.06 -7.23
CA LEU A 15 19.17 -4.70 -6.87
C LEU A 15 20.42 -4.27 -7.63
N THR A 16 21.36 -5.19 -7.83
CA THR A 16 22.58 -4.95 -8.63
C THR A 16 22.22 -4.69 -10.10
N LEU A 17 21.34 -5.52 -10.68
CA LEU A 17 20.84 -5.32 -12.04
C LEU A 17 20.18 -3.95 -12.21
N LEU A 18 19.31 -3.55 -11.27
CA LEU A 18 18.63 -2.26 -11.28
C LEU A 18 19.59 -1.07 -11.14
N ALA A 19 20.68 -1.23 -10.39
CA ALA A 19 21.69 -0.20 -10.20
C ALA A 19 22.57 0.00 -11.45
N VAL A 20 22.74 -1.05 -12.26
CA VAL A 20 23.56 -1.01 -13.49
C VAL A 20 22.74 -0.61 -14.71
N LEU A 21 21.43 -0.84 -14.70
CA LEU A 21 20.55 -0.38 -15.78
C LEU A 21 20.53 1.15 -15.85
N PRO A 22 20.75 1.76 -17.04
CA PRO A 22 20.67 3.20 -17.19
C PRO A 22 19.27 3.69 -16.78
N PRO A 23 19.16 4.87 -16.17
CA PRO A 23 17.86 5.44 -15.87
C PRO A 23 17.10 5.64 -17.17
N ALA A 24 15.89 5.07 -17.24
CA ALA A 24 14.99 5.35 -18.34
C ALA A 24 14.72 6.86 -18.41
N HIS A 25 14.51 7.38 -19.61
CA HIS A 25 14.11 8.77 -19.80
C HIS A 25 12.89 9.07 -18.90
N PRO A 26 12.86 10.20 -18.16
CA PRO A 26 11.82 10.49 -17.16
C PRO A 26 10.40 10.52 -17.75
N GLU A 27 10.32 10.76 -19.06
CA GLU A 27 9.07 10.83 -19.83
C GLU A 27 8.79 9.60 -20.68
N ALA A 28 9.68 8.60 -20.70
CA ALA A 28 9.45 7.35 -21.41
C ALA A 28 8.31 6.56 -20.76
N ARG A 29 7.55 5.85 -21.61
CA ARG A 29 6.43 4.96 -21.23
C ARG A 29 6.60 3.61 -21.92
N LEU A 30 6.26 2.52 -21.24
CA LEU A 30 6.66 1.17 -21.67
C LEU A 30 5.97 0.75 -22.99
N PHE A 31 4.74 1.21 -23.22
CA PHE A 31 3.93 0.87 -24.40
C PHE A 31 3.55 2.10 -25.23
N SER A 32 4.44 3.09 -25.34
CA SER A 32 4.21 4.39 -26.01
C SER A 32 4.05 4.33 -27.55
N ASP A 33 3.50 3.26 -28.12
CA ASP A 33 3.32 3.05 -29.56
C ASP A 33 2.04 3.72 -30.10
N GLY A 34 1.67 4.87 -29.51
CA GLY A 34 0.63 5.76 -30.03
C GLY A 34 -0.79 5.59 -29.48
N TRP A 35 -1.00 4.86 -28.37
CA TRP A 35 -2.34 4.51 -27.88
C TRP A 35 -2.73 4.91 -26.45
N GLY A 36 -1.97 5.72 -25.72
CA GLY A 36 -2.46 6.15 -24.40
C GLY A 36 -1.48 6.97 -23.58
N ALA A 37 -2.02 7.95 -22.87
CA ALA A 37 -1.36 8.88 -21.98
C ALA A 37 -0.41 9.90 -22.65
N THR A 38 -0.98 10.80 -23.46
CA THR A 38 -0.61 12.20 -23.22
C THR A 38 -0.95 12.47 -21.77
N SER A 39 0.00 12.89 -20.93
CA SER A 39 -0.32 13.42 -19.61
C SER A 39 -1.13 14.71 -19.83
N TYR A 40 -2.44 14.55 -20.00
CA TYR A 40 -3.38 15.62 -20.17
C TYR A 40 -3.79 16.01 -18.76
N VAL A 41 -3.18 17.08 -18.25
CA VAL A 41 -3.78 17.77 -17.12
C VAL A 41 -5.05 18.39 -17.67
N ASP A 42 -6.22 17.90 -17.22
CA ASP A 42 -7.49 18.50 -17.62
C ASP A 42 -7.44 19.99 -17.25
N PRO A 43 -7.43 20.91 -18.24
CA PRO A 43 -7.35 22.33 -17.95
C PRO A 43 -8.50 22.78 -17.05
N ALA A 44 -9.67 22.13 -17.15
CA ALA A 44 -10.82 22.43 -16.29
C ALA A 44 -10.57 22.12 -14.82
N ALA A 45 -9.69 21.15 -14.50
CA ALA A 45 -9.30 20.85 -13.13
C ALA A 45 -8.31 21.88 -12.53
N CYS A 46 -7.71 22.74 -13.38
CA CYS A 46 -6.77 23.79 -12.97
C CYS A 46 -7.38 25.20 -12.95
N VAL A 47 -8.62 25.38 -13.43
CA VAL A 47 -9.29 26.68 -13.45
C VAL A 47 -10.11 26.84 -12.16
N THR A 48 -9.63 27.64 -11.22
CA THR A 48 -10.39 27.99 -10.01
C THR A 48 -11.07 29.35 -10.11
N THR A 49 -10.57 30.23 -10.99
CA THR A 49 -11.08 31.60 -11.17
C THR A 49 -11.18 32.01 -12.65
N GLY A 50 -11.86 33.12 -12.94
CA GLY A 50 -12.11 33.58 -14.32
C GLY A 50 -10.85 33.89 -15.14
N ASP A 51 -9.77 34.35 -14.50
CA ASP A 51 -8.49 34.67 -15.15
C ASP A 51 -7.68 33.43 -15.53
N ASP A 52 -7.88 32.30 -14.84
CA ASP A 52 -7.20 31.03 -15.11
C ASP A 52 -7.61 30.41 -16.47
N ARG A 53 -8.75 30.82 -17.04
CA ARG A 53 -9.23 30.32 -18.35
C ARG A 53 -8.31 30.71 -19.51
N ALA A 54 -7.66 31.88 -19.43
CA ALA A 54 -6.71 32.32 -20.44
C ALA A 54 -5.40 31.49 -20.36
N ALA A 55 -4.94 31.17 -19.14
CA ALA A 55 -3.77 30.32 -18.92
C ALA A 55 -4.04 28.85 -19.32
N ALA A 56 -5.24 28.33 -19.07
CA ALA A 56 -5.65 26.99 -19.48
C ALA A 56 -5.54 26.77 -21.00
N GLY A 57 -5.80 27.80 -21.82
CA GLY A 57 -5.62 27.74 -23.28
C GLY A 57 -4.17 27.61 -23.75
N THR A 58 -3.20 27.83 -22.87
CA THR A 58 -1.76 27.71 -23.19
C THR A 58 -1.16 26.33 -22.85
N LEU A 59 -1.89 25.50 -22.09
CA LEU A 59 -1.47 24.15 -21.77
C LEU A 59 -1.53 23.27 -23.03
N ARG A 60 -0.41 23.17 -23.73
CA ARG A 60 -0.28 22.26 -24.87
C ARG A 60 -0.05 20.84 -24.36
N PRO A 61 -0.73 19.83 -24.93
CA PRO A 61 -0.42 18.44 -24.61
C PRO A 61 1.03 18.18 -24.98
N LYS A 62 1.86 17.95 -23.97
CA LYS A 62 3.24 17.53 -24.17
C LYS A 62 3.19 16.12 -24.74
N ARG A 63 3.70 15.93 -25.96
CA ARG A 63 3.82 14.58 -26.53
C ARG A 63 4.75 13.77 -25.64
N PRO A 64 4.33 12.59 -25.16
CA PRO A 64 5.21 11.73 -24.38
C PRO A 64 6.45 11.38 -25.21
N ALA A 65 7.62 11.34 -24.57
CA ALA A 65 8.83 10.89 -25.22
C ALA A 65 8.65 9.41 -25.59
N GLN A 66 8.82 9.07 -26.86
CA GLN A 66 8.71 7.68 -27.31
C GLN A 66 9.84 6.87 -26.66
N ALA A 67 9.48 5.84 -25.88
CA ALA A 67 10.47 5.03 -25.20
C ALA A 67 11.29 4.24 -26.21
N GLN A 68 12.60 4.45 -26.19
CA GLN A 68 13.52 3.63 -26.96
C GLN A 68 13.58 2.23 -26.34
N TRP A 69 14.09 1.26 -27.09
CA TRP A 69 14.19 -0.12 -26.61
C TRP A 69 14.95 -0.26 -25.26
N PRO A 70 16.04 0.49 -24.99
CA PRO A 70 16.68 0.50 -23.68
C PRO A 70 15.78 1.02 -22.55
N ASP A 71 14.99 2.07 -22.82
CA ASP A 71 14.03 2.61 -21.84
C ASP A 71 12.96 1.57 -21.50
N ARG A 72 12.45 0.84 -22.50
CA ARG A 72 11.44 -0.20 -22.29
C ARG A 72 11.96 -1.32 -21.40
N ILE A 73 13.19 -1.77 -21.62
CA ILE A 73 13.78 -2.80 -20.76
C ILE A 73 14.01 -2.28 -19.35
N ALA A 74 14.56 -1.06 -19.22
CA ALA A 74 14.78 -0.45 -17.92
C ALA A 74 13.45 -0.29 -17.16
N LEU A 75 12.38 0.15 -17.83
CA LEU A 75 11.04 0.28 -17.26
C LEU A 75 10.43 -1.07 -16.90
N ALA A 76 10.44 -2.06 -17.81
CA ALA A 76 9.93 -3.40 -17.54
C ALA A 76 10.66 -4.07 -16.38
N ALA A 77 12.00 -3.97 -16.35
CA ALA A 77 12.81 -4.47 -15.25
C ALA A 77 12.46 -3.78 -13.94
N ARG A 78 12.30 -2.44 -13.93
CA ARG A 78 11.88 -1.69 -12.73
C ARG A 78 10.48 -2.08 -12.28
N TYR A 79 9.51 -2.23 -13.18
CA TYR A 79 8.16 -2.66 -12.84
C TYR A 79 8.11 -4.07 -12.27
N LEU A 80 8.80 -5.03 -12.90
CA LEU A 80 8.90 -6.38 -12.39
C LEU A 80 9.60 -6.40 -11.03
N SER A 81 10.65 -5.60 -10.87
CA SER A 81 11.42 -5.60 -9.64
C SER A 81 10.68 -4.97 -8.47
N TRP A 82 10.23 -3.73 -8.62
CA TRP A 82 9.58 -2.97 -7.55
C TRP A 82 8.14 -3.42 -7.30
N GLY A 83 7.40 -3.74 -8.36
CA GLY A 83 5.98 -4.07 -8.26
C GLY A 83 5.67 -5.54 -7.97
N LEU A 84 6.57 -6.46 -8.33
CA LEU A 84 6.33 -7.90 -8.20
C LEU A 84 7.40 -8.61 -7.35
N LEU A 85 8.66 -8.45 -7.70
CA LEU A 85 9.73 -9.31 -7.17
C LEU A 85 10.16 -8.92 -5.75
N VAL A 86 10.41 -7.62 -5.49
CA VAL A 86 10.72 -7.10 -4.15
C VAL A 86 9.57 -7.42 -3.17
N PRO A 87 8.29 -7.20 -3.51
CA PRO A 87 7.19 -7.53 -2.62
C PRO A 87 7.04 -9.03 -2.37
N VAL A 88 7.18 -9.87 -3.39
CA VAL A 88 7.13 -11.33 -3.22
C VAL A 88 8.28 -11.81 -2.34
N LEU A 89 9.49 -11.29 -2.53
CA LEU A 89 10.65 -11.64 -1.70
C LEU A 89 10.54 -11.07 -0.28
N ALA A 90 10.03 -9.86 -0.11
CA ALA A 90 9.73 -9.28 1.19
C ALA A 90 8.66 -10.11 1.92
N LEU A 91 7.58 -10.48 1.23
CA LEU A 91 6.58 -11.39 1.76
C LEU A 91 7.18 -12.74 2.10
N ALA A 92 8.01 -13.34 1.25
CA ALA A 92 8.67 -14.62 1.55
C ALA A 92 9.58 -14.52 2.80
N ALA A 93 10.30 -13.41 2.96
CA ALA A 93 11.17 -13.17 4.11
C ALA A 93 10.36 -12.96 5.39
N VAL A 94 9.29 -12.16 5.34
CA VAL A 94 8.46 -11.87 6.51
C VAL A 94 7.51 -13.05 6.83
N CYS A 95 7.07 -13.80 5.82
CA CYS A 95 6.33 -15.07 5.93
C CYS A 95 7.17 -16.19 6.55
N HIS A 96 8.48 -16.00 6.75
CA HIS A 96 9.31 -17.03 7.32
C HIS A 96 8.77 -17.42 8.72
N PRO A 97 8.43 -18.69 8.97
CA PRO A 97 7.70 -19.10 10.19
C PRO A 97 8.40 -18.73 11.51
N ARG A 98 9.72 -18.54 11.49
CA ARG A 98 10.50 -18.09 12.65
C ARG A 98 10.40 -16.57 12.87
N GLY A 99 10.27 -15.77 11.82
CA GLY A 99 10.12 -14.32 11.89
C GLY A 99 8.75 -13.93 12.46
N ILE A 100 7.68 -14.51 11.91
CA ILE A 100 6.31 -14.29 12.39
C ILE A 100 6.18 -14.60 13.88
N ARG A 101 6.78 -15.70 14.36
CA ARG A 101 6.72 -16.09 15.78
C ARG A 101 7.43 -15.11 16.70
N ARG A 102 8.49 -14.43 16.23
CA ARG A 102 9.30 -13.52 17.04
C ARG A 102 8.75 -12.08 17.03
N HIS A 103 7.99 -11.68 16.01
CA HIS A 103 7.68 -10.28 15.75
C HIS A 103 6.19 -9.97 15.65
N ALA A 104 5.38 -10.42 16.61
CA ALA A 104 3.94 -10.12 16.66
C ALA A 104 3.63 -8.60 16.64
N THR A 105 4.49 -7.77 17.24
CA THR A 105 4.38 -6.30 17.18
C THR A 105 4.61 -5.76 15.78
N ALA A 106 5.56 -6.31 15.02
CA ALA A 106 5.80 -5.90 13.64
C ALA A 106 4.63 -6.24 12.72
N VAL A 107 3.93 -7.35 12.97
CA VAL A 107 2.68 -7.68 12.24
C VAL A 107 1.63 -6.59 12.49
N VAL A 108 1.39 -6.27 13.77
CA VAL A 108 0.30 -5.36 14.15
C VAL A 108 0.60 -3.90 13.77
N PHE A 109 1.75 -3.37 14.15
CA PHE A 109 2.08 -1.96 13.92
C PHE A 109 2.74 -1.72 12.57
N GLY A 110 3.57 -2.66 12.11
CA GLY A 110 4.26 -2.55 10.83
C GLY A 110 3.33 -2.92 9.67
N LEU A 111 2.90 -4.18 9.59
CA LEU A 111 2.20 -4.70 8.41
C LEU A 111 0.71 -4.33 8.34
N LEU A 112 0.03 -4.20 9.48
CA LEU A 112 -1.39 -3.80 9.51
C LEU A 112 -1.58 -2.31 9.83
N GLY A 113 -0.53 -1.63 10.30
CA GLY A 113 -0.57 -0.21 10.66
C GLY A 113 0.13 0.66 9.62
N ALA A 114 1.47 0.63 9.60
CA ALA A 114 2.30 1.48 8.76
C ALA A 114 2.23 1.11 7.27
N ALA A 115 2.24 -0.18 6.92
CA ALA A 115 2.28 -0.61 5.53
C ALA A 115 1.04 -0.18 4.74
N PRO A 116 -0.21 -0.33 5.23
CA PRO A 116 -1.38 0.21 4.54
C PRO A 116 -1.27 1.71 4.34
N ALA A 117 -0.76 2.45 5.33
CA ALA A 117 -0.55 3.90 5.22
C ALA A 117 0.47 4.27 4.14
N PHE A 118 1.52 3.47 4.00
CA PHE A 118 2.52 3.61 2.93
C PHE A 118 1.96 3.33 1.53
N TYR A 119 0.91 2.53 1.41
CA TYR A 119 0.22 2.37 0.12
C TYR A 119 -0.88 3.43 -0.07
N GLN A 120 -1.35 4.05 1.01
CA GLN A 120 -2.39 5.07 1.01
C GLN A 120 -1.92 6.46 0.64
N TRP A 121 -0.71 6.85 1.06
CA TRP A 121 -0.30 8.24 1.01
C TRP A 121 -0.42 8.91 -0.37
N PRO A 122 -0.16 8.27 -1.53
CA PRO A 122 -0.24 9.01 -2.79
C PRO A 122 -1.69 9.20 -3.26
N LEU A 123 -2.64 8.45 -2.69
CA LEU A 123 -4.04 8.40 -3.11
C LEU A 123 -5.00 9.00 -2.07
N SER A 124 -4.53 9.24 -0.84
CA SER A 124 -5.34 9.69 0.29
C SER A 124 -5.59 11.20 0.24
N PRO A 125 -6.86 11.65 0.13
CA PRO A 125 -7.17 13.08 0.21
C PRO A 125 -6.74 13.71 1.55
N LEU A 126 -6.77 12.92 2.63
CA LEU A 126 -6.33 13.38 3.95
C LEU A 126 -4.83 13.64 3.99
N PHE A 127 -4.03 12.79 3.32
CA PHE A 127 -2.59 13.01 3.23
C PHE A 127 -2.26 14.27 2.42
N VAL A 128 -2.93 14.45 1.28
CA VAL A 128 -2.75 15.64 0.43
C VAL A 128 -3.09 16.91 1.22
N SER A 129 -4.23 16.92 1.92
CA SER A 129 -4.64 18.04 2.77
C SER A 129 -3.63 18.31 3.91
N LEU A 130 -3.14 17.26 4.58
CA LEU A 130 -2.12 17.37 5.62
C LEU A 130 -0.83 18.00 5.07
N ARG A 131 -0.34 17.49 3.94
CA ARG A 131 0.87 17.97 3.27
C ARG A 131 0.74 19.44 2.86
N GLN A 132 -0.37 19.80 2.23
CA GLN A 132 -0.63 21.19 1.82
C GLN A 132 -0.72 22.13 3.04
N SER A 133 -1.37 21.69 4.12
CA SER A 133 -1.49 22.48 5.36
C SER A 133 -0.13 22.74 6.00
N ILE A 134 0.71 21.70 6.10
CA ILE A 134 2.06 21.82 6.67
C ILE A 134 2.94 22.69 5.75
N ALA A 135 2.95 22.42 4.44
CA ALA A 135 3.74 23.19 3.48
C ALA A 135 3.34 24.68 3.49
N GLY A 136 2.04 24.98 3.47
CA GLY A 136 1.53 26.35 3.54
C GLY A 136 1.98 27.06 4.82
N ALA A 137 1.78 26.43 5.97
CA ALA A 137 2.18 27.01 7.27
C ALA A 137 3.70 27.27 7.38
N VAL A 138 4.53 26.47 6.72
CA VAL A 138 5.99 26.66 6.72
C VAL A 138 6.39 27.75 5.71
N VAL A 139 5.86 27.74 4.49
CA VAL A 139 6.20 28.72 3.44
C VAL A 139 5.74 30.14 3.82
N GLU A 140 4.62 30.28 4.53
CA GLU A 140 4.16 31.58 5.04
C GLU A 140 5.13 32.22 6.04
N ARG A 141 5.92 31.40 6.74
CA ARG A 141 6.80 31.86 7.84
C ARG A 141 8.27 31.88 7.48
N PHE A 142 8.69 31.10 6.49
CA PHE A 142 10.09 30.87 6.17
C PHE A 142 10.33 30.88 4.66
N ALA A 143 11.48 31.42 4.24
CA ALA A 143 11.96 31.25 2.88
C ALA A 143 12.50 29.82 2.70
N VAL A 144 11.67 28.93 2.14
CA VAL A 144 12.01 27.51 1.96
C VAL A 144 12.63 27.29 0.59
N THR A 145 13.81 26.67 0.55
CA THR A 145 14.43 26.22 -0.71
C THR A 145 13.78 24.93 -1.23
N GLU A 146 14.02 24.56 -2.48
CA GLU A 146 13.55 23.28 -3.04
C GLU A 146 13.99 22.08 -2.19
N HIS A 147 15.23 22.10 -1.68
CA HIS A 147 15.72 21.05 -0.78
C HIS A 147 14.97 21.04 0.56
N GLY A 148 14.61 22.21 1.09
CA GLY A 148 13.79 22.31 2.30
C GLY A 148 12.40 21.71 2.13
N LEU A 149 11.78 21.88 0.96
CA LEU A 149 10.48 21.28 0.65
C LEU A 149 10.53 19.74 0.65
N ALA A 150 11.61 19.16 0.11
CA ALA A 150 11.80 17.70 0.15
C ALA A 150 11.86 17.14 1.57
N TRP A 151 12.50 17.86 2.50
CA TRP A 151 12.52 17.47 3.92
C TRP A 151 11.14 17.57 4.58
N ILE A 152 10.36 18.59 4.25
CA ILE A 152 8.98 18.75 4.74
C ILE A 152 8.11 17.60 4.24
N ASP A 153 8.26 17.20 2.98
CA ASP A 153 7.55 16.06 2.41
C ASP A 153 7.92 14.75 3.12
N GLY A 154 9.22 14.52 3.34
CA GLY A 154 9.71 13.37 4.10
C GLY A 154 9.18 13.33 5.53
N ALA A 155 9.19 14.47 6.24
CA ALA A 155 8.67 14.60 7.60
C ALA A 155 7.15 14.38 7.65
N THR A 156 6.41 14.90 6.68
CA THR A 156 4.96 14.72 6.56
C THR A 156 4.61 13.26 6.29
N LEU A 157 5.36 12.59 5.40
CA LEU A 157 5.21 11.17 5.15
C LEU A 157 5.49 10.36 6.41
N LEU A 158 6.57 10.66 7.14
CA LEU A 158 6.88 9.98 8.39
C LEU A 158 5.77 10.17 9.43
N LEU A 159 5.25 11.38 9.58
CA LEU A 159 4.13 11.69 10.47
C LEU A 159 2.88 10.88 10.09
N TRP A 160 2.57 10.80 8.80
CA TRP A 160 1.46 10.00 8.27
C TRP A 160 1.61 8.52 8.61
N LEU A 161 2.80 7.95 8.36
CA LEU A 161 3.10 6.54 8.64
C LEU A 161 3.01 6.22 10.13
N VAL A 162 3.59 7.08 10.98
CA VAL A 162 3.53 6.91 12.44
C VAL A 162 2.10 7.05 12.95
N GLY A 163 1.37 8.08 12.50
CA GLY A 163 -0.02 8.32 12.89
C GLY A 163 -0.92 7.14 12.53
N ALA A 164 -0.81 6.63 11.31
CA ALA A 164 -1.57 5.47 10.88
C ALA A 164 -1.15 4.17 11.60
N ALA A 165 0.15 3.98 11.88
CA ALA A 165 0.62 2.86 12.69
C ALA A 165 0.03 2.88 14.10
N LEU A 166 -0.06 4.06 14.72
CA LEU A 166 -0.69 4.23 16.03
C LEU A 166 -2.20 4.02 15.97
N ILE A 167 -2.90 4.57 14.97
CA ILE A 167 -4.35 4.46 14.85
C ILE A 167 -4.77 3.03 14.47
N LEU A 168 -4.32 2.52 13.32
CA LEU A 168 -4.72 1.20 12.81
C LEU A 168 -4.05 0.08 13.61
N GLY A 169 -2.75 0.19 13.84
CA GLY A 169 -2.00 -0.80 14.61
C GLY A 169 -2.37 -0.79 16.09
N GLY A 170 -2.54 0.40 16.69
CA GLY A 170 -2.98 0.52 18.08
C GLY A 170 -4.41 0.02 18.30
N SER A 171 -5.35 0.33 17.40
CA SER A 171 -6.72 -0.21 17.47
C SER A 171 -6.75 -1.73 17.32
N THR A 172 -5.96 -2.26 16.39
CA THR A 172 -5.77 -3.71 16.20
C THR A 172 -5.19 -4.35 17.46
N TYR A 173 -4.15 -3.74 18.04
CA TYR A 173 -3.52 -4.20 19.27
C TYR A 173 -4.51 -4.19 20.45
N ALA A 174 -5.27 -3.11 20.62
CA ALA A 174 -6.27 -2.99 21.68
C ALA A 174 -7.35 -4.08 21.55
N ALA A 175 -7.85 -4.31 20.34
CA ALA A 175 -8.84 -5.36 20.08
C ALA A 175 -8.32 -6.75 20.43
N ILE A 176 -7.13 -7.14 19.94
CA ILE A 176 -6.56 -8.46 20.26
C ILE A 176 -6.17 -8.59 21.74
N ARG A 177 -5.81 -7.49 22.41
CA ARG A 177 -5.55 -7.47 23.86
C ARG A 177 -6.84 -7.66 24.66
N ALA A 178 -7.95 -7.07 24.23
CA ALA A 178 -9.26 -7.29 24.83
C ALA A 178 -9.70 -8.76 24.66
N VAL A 179 -9.54 -9.33 23.46
CA VAL A 179 -9.79 -10.77 23.21
C VAL A 179 -8.92 -11.66 24.12
N ALA A 180 -7.62 -11.36 24.20
CA ALA A 180 -6.69 -12.09 25.07
C ALA A 180 -7.11 -12.02 26.55
N HIS A 181 -7.57 -10.86 27.01
CA HIS A 181 -8.04 -10.68 28.38
C HIS A 181 -9.31 -11.49 28.67
N LEU A 182 -10.29 -11.48 27.76
CA LEU A 182 -11.54 -12.22 27.91
C LEU A 182 -11.38 -13.74 27.84
N THR A 183 -10.38 -14.21 27.09
CA THR A 183 -10.20 -15.65 26.79
C THR A 183 -9.06 -16.31 27.55
N GLY A 184 -8.18 -15.54 28.20
CA GLY A 184 -6.92 -16.02 28.78
C GLY A 184 -5.87 -16.41 27.74
N LEU A 185 -6.13 -16.22 26.44
CA LEU A 185 -5.17 -16.51 25.37
C LEU A 185 -3.99 -15.55 25.40
N GLN A 186 -2.84 -16.02 24.93
CA GLN A 186 -1.71 -15.12 24.65
C GLN A 186 -2.03 -14.25 23.43
N TRP A 187 -2.01 -12.92 23.59
CA TRP A 187 -2.25 -11.97 22.50
C TRP A 187 -1.33 -12.19 21.28
N ARG A 188 -0.08 -12.64 21.51
CA ARG A 188 0.86 -13.00 20.45
C ARG A 188 0.35 -14.14 19.58
N SER A 189 -0.42 -15.06 20.14
CA SER A 189 -1.05 -16.14 19.38
C SER A 189 -2.16 -15.62 18.48
N LEU A 190 -2.98 -14.69 18.98
CA LEU A 190 -4.01 -14.02 18.20
C LEU A 190 -3.40 -13.16 17.07
N ALA A 191 -2.33 -12.43 17.35
CA ALA A 191 -1.60 -11.67 16.34
C ALA A 191 -1.07 -12.55 15.20
N ARG A 192 -0.67 -13.80 15.47
CA ARG A 192 -0.25 -14.75 14.42
C ARG A 192 -1.40 -15.14 13.49
N GLN A 193 -2.62 -15.20 14.00
CA GLN A 193 -3.78 -15.51 13.16
C GLN A 193 -4.07 -14.40 12.15
N LEU A 194 -3.65 -13.15 12.42
CA LEU A 194 -3.77 -12.01 11.49
C LEU A 194 -2.74 -12.04 10.34
N TRP A 195 -1.78 -12.96 10.37
CA TRP A 195 -0.70 -13.02 9.38
C TRP A 195 -1.18 -13.10 7.92
N PRO A 196 -2.15 -13.98 7.55
CA PRO A 196 -2.59 -14.10 6.17
C PRO A 196 -3.15 -12.78 5.64
N LEU A 197 -3.91 -12.06 6.47
CA LEU A 197 -4.45 -10.75 6.14
C LEU A 197 -3.33 -9.72 5.94
N ALA A 198 -2.37 -9.65 6.86
CA ALA A 198 -1.23 -8.74 6.75
C ALA A 198 -0.40 -8.99 5.47
N ALA A 199 -0.14 -10.25 5.14
CA ALA A 199 0.58 -10.64 3.93
C ALA A 199 -0.17 -10.21 2.66
N VAL A 200 -1.48 -10.46 2.60
CA VAL A 200 -2.30 -10.07 1.45
C VAL A 200 -2.40 -8.55 1.30
N THR A 201 -2.56 -7.79 2.39
CA THR A 201 -2.58 -6.33 2.31
C THR A 201 -1.28 -5.77 1.75
N VAL A 202 -0.13 -6.30 2.16
CA VAL A 202 1.17 -5.90 1.61
C VAL A 202 1.29 -6.26 0.14
N LEU A 203 0.86 -7.46 -0.25
CA LEU A 203 0.87 -7.91 -1.65
C LEU A 203 -0.02 -7.03 -2.54
N LEU A 204 -1.22 -6.69 -2.07
CA LEU A 204 -2.14 -5.83 -2.81
C LEU A 204 -1.60 -4.41 -2.92
N GLY A 205 -1.03 -3.87 -1.85
CA GLY A 205 -0.39 -2.57 -1.85
C GLY A 205 0.78 -2.50 -2.83
N SER A 206 1.64 -3.51 -2.84
CA SER A 206 2.80 -3.49 -3.70
C SER A 206 2.49 -3.70 -5.18
N THR A 207 1.47 -4.49 -5.49
CA THR A 207 0.98 -4.69 -6.86
C THR A 207 0.11 -3.53 -7.33
N MET A 208 -0.17 -2.53 -6.48
CA MET A 208 -0.96 -1.36 -6.83
C MET A 208 -0.24 -0.49 -7.86
N ASP A 209 1.06 -0.25 -7.69
CA ASP A 209 1.83 0.56 -8.65
C ASP A 209 1.84 -0.12 -10.02
N THR A 210 2.07 -1.43 -10.07
CA THR A 210 1.96 -2.21 -11.32
C THR A 210 0.59 -2.05 -11.95
N ALA A 211 -0.48 -2.04 -11.14
CA ALA A 211 -1.83 -1.84 -11.65
C ALA A 211 -2.05 -0.43 -12.20
N LEU A 212 -1.55 0.60 -11.52
CA LEU A 212 -1.61 1.98 -11.98
C LEU A 212 -0.82 2.17 -13.28
N TYR A 213 0.37 1.59 -13.39
CA TYR A 213 1.17 1.65 -14.61
C TYR A 213 0.49 0.96 -15.78
N LEU A 214 0.07 -0.29 -15.62
CA LEU A 214 -0.60 -1.02 -16.69
C LEU A 214 -1.95 -0.39 -17.08
N ARG A 215 -2.61 0.32 -16.15
CA ARG A 215 -3.79 1.15 -16.45
C ARG A 215 -3.46 2.38 -17.26
N ALA A 216 -2.41 3.11 -16.89
CA ALA A 216 -1.93 4.27 -17.64
C ALA A 216 -1.52 3.91 -19.08
N GLU A 217 -1.15 2.64 -19.32
CA GLU A 217 -0.77 2.11 -20.63
C GLU A 217 -1.96 1.52 -21.42
N GLY A 218 -3.19 1.61 -20.91
CA GLY A 218 -4.40 1.12 -21.61
C GLY A 218 -4.53 -0.41 -21.71
N VAL A 219 -3.59 -1.17 -21.13
CA VAL A 219 -3.57 -2.64 -21.14
C VAL A 219 -4.61 -3.23 -20.16
N TYR A 220 -5.16 -2.42 -19.26
CA TYR A 220 -6.08 -2.90 -18.23
C TYR A 220 -7.50 -3.17 -18.75
N GLY A 221 -7.74 -4.46 -19.04
CA GLY A 221 -9.08 -5.09 -19.10
C GLY A 221 -9.71 -5.19 -17.70
N ASP A 222 -10.53 -4.20 -17.41
CA ASP A 222 -10.97 -3.60 -16.13
C ASP A 222 -11.71 -4.48 -15.08
N ARG A 223 -11.82 -5.81 -15.22
CA ARG A 223 -12.66 -6.62 -14.28
C ARG A 223 -12.00 -7.85 -13.70
N ALA A 224 -11.33 -8.67 -14.51
CA ALA A 224 -10.79 -9.95 -14.03
C ALA A 224 -9.68 -9.75 -12.97
N TRP A 225 -8.80 -8.78 -13.19
CA TRP A 225 -7.72 -8.47 -12.25
C TRP A 225 -8.22 -7.81 -10.96
N ALA A 226 -9.14 -6.84 -11.07
CA ALA A 226 -9.79 -6.23 -9.91
C ALA A 226 -10.54 -7.28 -9.09
N ALA A 227 -11.27 -8.19 -9.75
CA ALA A 227 -11.94 -9.32 -9.11
C ALA A 227 -10.95 -10.28 -8.43
N ALA A 228 -9.83 -10.60 -9.06
CA ALA A 228 -8.80 -11.46 -8.46
C ALA A 228 -8.21 -10.85 -7.18
N ARG A 229 -7.93 -9.54 -7.20
CA ARG A 229 -7.45 -8.80 -6.02
C ARG A 229 -8.50 -8.73 -4.91
N ALA A 230 -9.76 -8.47 -5.26
CA ALA A 230 -10.86 -8.44 -4.32
C ALA A 230 -11.09 -9.83 -3.70
N ALA A 231 -11.09 -10.88 -4.51
CA ALA A 231 -11.19 -12.27 -4.07
C ALA A 231 -10.05 -12.62 -3.12
N LEU A 232 -8.80 -12.22 -3.43
CA LEU A 232 -7.66 -12.45 -2.55
C LEU A 232 -7.83 -11.77 -1.18
N LEU A 233 -8.31 -10.52 -1.15
CA LEU A 233 -8.59 -9.80 0.11
C LEU A 233 -9.71 -10.51 0.91
N LEU A 234 -10.81 -10.87 0.25
CA LEU A 234 -11.95 -11.54 0.89
C LEU A 234 -11.57 -12.93 1.42
N LEU A 235 -10.77 -13.69 0.67
CA LEU A 235 -10.24 -14.99 1.11
C LEU A 235 -9.34 -14.82 2.34
N ALA A 236 -8.47 -13.80 2.36
CA ALA A 236 -7.61 -13.53 3.51
C ALA A 236 -8.41 -13.12 4.75
N LEU A 237 -9.43 -12.28 4.58
CA LEU A 237 -10.37 -11.89 5.64
C LEU A 237 -11.12 -13.12 6.18
N GLY A 238 -11.70 -13.93 5.29
CA GLY A 238 -12.44 -15.14 5.65
C GLY A 238 -11.58 -16.19 6.36
N ALA A 239 -10.38 -16.45 5.85
CA ALA A 239 -9.43 -17.38 6.46
C ALA A 239 -8.99 -16.91 7.86
N THR A 240 -8.68 -15.62 8.00
CA THR A 240 -8.28 -15.00 9.28
C THR A 240 -9.43 -15.00 10.29
N ALA A 241 -10.65 -14.69 9.84
CA ALA A 241 -11.86 -14.74 10.66
C ALA A 241 -12.09 -16.15 11.19
N ALA A 242 -12.10 -17.15 10.30
CA ALA A 242 -12.31 -18.54 10.65
C ALA A 242 -11.24 -19.07 11.62
N ALA A 243 -9.95 -18.76 11.39
CA ALA A 243 -8.87 -19.21 12.24
C ALA A 243 -8.95 -18.65 13.67
N GLY A 244 -9.18 -17.35 13.83
CA GLY A 244 -9.31 -16.74 15.14
C GLY A 244 -10.59 -17.16 15.86
N SER A 245 -11.74 -17.16 15.17
CA SER A 245 -13.01 -17.59 15.74
C SER A 245 -12.97 -19.04 16.20
N ARG A 246 -12.39 -19.97 15.42
CA ARG A 246 -12.21 -21.37 15.86
C ARG A 246 -11.35 -21.47 17.12
N THR A 247 -10.28 -20.68 17.22
CA THR A 247 -9.41 -20.65 18.41
C THR A 247 -10.17 -20.17 19.65
N ILE A 248 -11.03 -19.17 19.51
CA ILE A 248 -11.85 -18.62 20.60
C ILE A 248 -12.97 -19.60 20.98
N LEU A 249 -13.67 -20.17 20.00
CA LEU A 249 -14.81 -21.07 20.23
C LEU A 249 -14.39 -22.42 20.80
N ALA A 250 -13.16 -22.87 20.55
CA ALA A 250 -12.60 -24.08 21.16
C ALA A 250 -12.42 -23.98 22.68
N MET A 251 -12.54 -22.77 23.27
CA MET A 251 -12.46 -22.56 24.71
C MET A 251 -13.77 -22.95 25.41
N VAL A 252 -13.91 -24.24 25.69
CA VAL A 252 -15.13 -24.82 26.30
C VAL A 252 -15.40 -24.24 27.70
N THR A 253 -14.35 -23.89 28.44
CA THR A 253 -14.43 -23.38 29.83
C THR A 253 -14.91 -21.93 29.94
N LEU A 254 -14.97 -21.18 28.83
CA LEU A 254 -15.40 -19.78 28.86
C LEU A 254 -16.93 -19.65 28.84
N PRO A 255 -17.51 -18.70 29.61
CA PRO A 255 -18.92 -18.35 29.49
C PRO A 255 -19.30 -17.96 28.06
N VAL A 256 -20.52 -18.31 27.63
CA VAL A 256 -21.01 -18.05 26.27
C VAL A 256 -20.90 -16.57 25.90
N LEU A 257 -21.27 -15.66 26.82
CA LEU A 257 -21.20 -14.23 26.59
C LEU A 257 -19.78 -13.74 26.30
N ASN A 258 -18.79 -14.25 27.05
CA ASN A 258 -17.38 -13.91 26.83
C ASN A 258 -16.88 -14.43 25.49
N ARG A 259 -17.33 -15.62 25.05
CA ARG A 259 -17.00 -16.16 23.72
C ARG A 259 -17.58 -15.30 22.60
N VAL A 260 -18.84 -14.87 22.73
CA VAL A 260 -19.48 -13.98 21.76
C VAL A 260 -18.77 -12.63 21.71
N ALA A 261 -18.53 -12.00 22.87
CA ALA A 261 -17.83 -10.72 22.96
C ALA A 261 -16.40 -10.80 22.39
N ALA A 262 -15.65 -11.84 22.73
CA ALA A 262 -14.31 -12.09 22.19
C ALA A 262 -14.33 -12.30 20.67
N THR A 263 -15.34 -12.99 20.14
CA THR A 263 -15.50 -13.19 18.70
C THR A 263 -15.81 -11.86 18.00
N LEU A 264 -16.71 -11.05 18.55
CA LEU A 264 -17.02 -9.72 17.98
C LEU A 264 -15.80 -8.79 18.00
N LEU A 265 -15.06 -8.75 19.12
CA LEU A 265 -13.81 -8.00 19.23
C LEU A 265 -12.73 -8.51 18.27
N TRP A 266 -12.70 -9.81 17.99
CA TRP A 266 -11.82 -10.39 16.98
C TRP A 266 -12.13 -9.89 15.57
N LEU A 267 -13.38 -9.56 15.26
CA LEU A 267 -13.76 -9.04 13.94
C LEU A 267 -13.35 -7.56 13.73
N VAL A 268 -13.08 -6.81 14.80
CA VAL A 268 -12.66 -5.40 14.72
C VAL A 268 -11.41 -5.19 13.84
N PRO A 269 -10.27 -5.85 14.08
CA PRO A 269 -9.09 -5.68 13.23
C PRO A 269 -9.33 -6.09 11.77
N LEU A 270 -10.20 -7.08 11.53
CA LEU A 270 -10.56 -7.52 10.18
C LEU A 270 -11.40 -6.46 9.48
N ALA A 271 -12.35 -5.84 10.18
CA ALA A 271 -13.16 -4.75 9.66
C ALA A 271 -12.28 -3.54 9.36
N LEU A 272 -11.39 -3.13 10.27
CA LEU A 272 -10.48 -2.00 10.07
C LEU A 272 -9.60 -2.20 8.83
N VAL A 273 -8.93 -3.35 8.73
CA VAL A 273 -8.02 -3.65 7.61
C VAL A 273 -8.79 -3.90 6.32
N GLY A 274 -9.97 -4.53 6.39
CA GLY A 274 -10.83 -4.80 5.25
C GLY A 274 -11.40 -3.52 4.63
N ILE A 275 -11.96 -2.63 5.46
CA ILE A 275 -12.46 -1.31 5.02
C ILE A 275 -11.31 -0.48 4.45
N ASN A 276 -10.18 -0.43 5.17
CA ASN A 276 -9.00 0.29 4.74
C ASN A 276 -8.50 -0.22 3.38
N GLY A 277 -8.23 -1.53 3.25
CA GLY A 277 -7.79 -2.14 2.00
C GLY A 277 -8.80 -1.96 0.87
N TRP A 278 -10.10 -1.98 1.16
CA TRP A 278 -11.13 -1.74 0.16
C TRP A 278 -11.08 -0.31 -0.40
N LEU A 279 -11.01 0.68 0.51
CA LEU A 279 -10.91 2.08 0.14
C LEU A 279 -9.66 2.35 -0.72
N VAL A 280 -8.52 1.76 -0.37
CA VAL A 280 -7.27 1.97 -1.11
C VAL A 280 -7.30 1.30 -2.46
N HIS A 281 -7.57 0.01 -2.50
CA HIS A 281 -7.29 -0.79 -3.68
C HIS A 281 -8.39 -0.70 -4.73
N PHE A 282 -9.61 -0.29 -4.34
CA PHE A 282 -10.76 -0.29 -5.26
C PHE A 282 -11.48 1.05 -5.32
N HIS A 283 -11.64 1.79 -4.21
CA HIS A 283 -12.40 3.05 -4.23
C HIS A 283 -11.57 4.25 -4.64
N TRP A 284 -10.38 4.45 -4.07
CA TRP A 284 -9.54 5.61 -4.41
C TRP A 284 -8.85 5.42 -5.76
N THR A 285 -8.38 4.22 -6.06
CA THR A 285 -7.77 3.88 -7.36
C THR A 285 -8.74 4.06 -8.53
N SER A 286 -10.03 3.79 -8.34
CA SER A 286 -11.04 3.97 -9.42
C SER A 286 -11.28 5.43 -9.79
N ARG A 287 -10.99 6.39 -8.90
CA ARG A 287 -11.13 7.83 -9.17
C ARG A 287 -10.09 8.38 -10.14
N PHE A 288 -8.98 7.69 -10.31
CA PHE A 288 -7.95 8.06 -11.28
C PHE A 288 -8.36 7.48 -12.64
N HIS A 289 -9.13 8.25 -13.41
CA HIS A 289 -9.32 8.03 -14.83
C HIS A 289 -8.16 8.69 -15.58
N VAL A 290 -7.47 7.92 -16.42
CA VAL A 290 -6.47 8.41 -17.39
C VAL A 290 -7.15 8.50 -18.74
#